data_AF-A0AAJ0GUB3-F1
#
_entry.id   AF-A0AAJ0GUB3-F1
#
_cell.length_a   1.000
_cell.length_b   1.000
_cell.length_c   1.000
_cell.angle_alpha   90.00
_cell.angle_beta   90.00
_cell.angle_gamma   90.00
#
_symmetry.space_group_name_H-M   'P 1'
#
loop_
_entity.id
_entity.type
_entity.pdbx_description
1 polymer ?
#
loop_
_entity_poly.entity_id
_entity_poly.type
_entity_poly.pdbx_seq_one_letter_code
_entity_poly.pdbx_strand_id
1 'polypeptide(L)'
;MTRLAIAATLNHIRRIFVPWLGQYVCGYESPLEDLRLARSNPEVFVAAMLGGTSTTTSWWGWWGWVLFSCGQKGLWDMLGSYLAERLLWLSASGGSSSRNDKKRQAGGAGSSAGCGESRSRSRLEAHGKKRTRKRNKDARTEFYQEMIKTGHLAYALARVEYLFARATNTAAWCIALHKLLLSGGEAEYTALGIALQQNWTRVPLAAWLLGRSLMDVVLPLLREALLYGIRGQPAVLMAVVGVLGGVIGLLKYRSTVYIALEISGLFIFAGPTSITFDRRTLPEAGLPGFRHTAGGGEERIADYIRE
;
A
#
# COMPACT_ATOMS: atom_id res chain seq x y z
N MET A 1 -14.98 -0.58 -0.20
CA MET A 1 -14.59 0.84 -0.28
C MET A 1 -14.26 1.45 1.08
N THR A 2 -15.08 1.23 2.12
CA THR A 2 -14.84 1.72 3.49
C THR A 2 -13.44 1.42 4.04
N ARG A 3 -12.92 0.21 3.83
CA ARG A 3 -11.57 -0.21 4.29
C ARG A 3 -10.43 0.62 3.69
N LEU A 4 -10.54 0.94 2.39
CA LEU A 4 -9.50 1.71 1.70
C LEU A 4 -9.47 3.15 2.20
N ALA A 5 -10.65 3.76 2.41
CA ALA A 5 -10.76 5.08 3.01
C ALA A 5 -10.16 5.10 4.42
N ILE A 6 -10.50 4.13 5.28
CA ILE A 6 -9.93 4.03 6.64
C ILE A 6 -8.40 3.90 6.60
N ALA A 7 -7.88 3.02 5.75
CA ALA A 7 -6.44 2.84 5.62
C ALA A 7 -5.72 4.08 5.07
N ALA A 8 -6.32 4.78 4.11
CA ALA A 8 -5.82 6.05 3.59
C ALA A 8 -5.81 7.13 4.69
N THR A 9 -6.89 7.25 5.47
CA THR A 9 -6.96 8.15 6.62
C THR A 9 -5.91 7.81 7.67
N LEU A 10 -5.71 6.53 8.00
CA LEU A 10 -4.66 6.10 8.92
C LEU A 10 -3.26 6.45 8.42
N ASN A 11 -2.99 6.28 7.12
CA ASN A 11 -1.71 6.69 6.54
C ASN A 11 -1.54 8.21 6.57
N HIS A 12 -2.62 8.98 6.37
CA HIS A 12 -2.60 10.43 6.47
C HIS A 12 -2.34 10.91 7.90
N ILE A 13 -3.03 10.33 8.90
CA ILE A 13 -2.78 10.58 10.33
C ILE A 13 -1.31 10.26 10.65
N ARG A 14 -0.78 9.12 10.18
CA ARG A 14 0.64 8.77 10.36
C ARG A 14 1.56 9.89 9.82
N ARG A 15 1.30 10.41 8.62
CA ARG A 15 2.12 11.51 8.05
C ARG A 15 2.11 12.77 8.91
N ILE A 16 0.98 13.10 9.53
CA ILE A 16 0.84 14.32 10.35
C ILE A 16 1.53 14.13 11.72
N PHE A 17 1.22 13.05 12.42
CA PHE A 17 1.66 12.87 13.80
C PHE A 17 3.05 12.23 13.91
N VAL A 18 3.42 11.42 12.92
CA VAL A 18 4.61 10.57 12.96
C VAL A 18 5.32 10.56 11.59
N PRO A 19 5.70 11.73 11.03
CA PRO A 19 6.31 11.83 9.70
C PRO A 19 7.61 11.03 9.58
N TRP A 20 8.34 10.89 10.70
CA TRP A 20 9.55 10.09 10.80
C TRP A 20 9.31 8.59 10.62
N LEU A 21 8.10 8.08 10.92
CA LEU A 21 7.78 6.65 10.82
C LEU A 21 7.54 6.28 9.35
N GLY A 22 8.62 6.05 8.61
CA GLY A 22 8.59 5.84 7.17
C GLY A 22 9.70 6.60 6.43
N GLN A 23 10.40 7.53 7.09
CA GLN A 23 11.57 8.23 6.55
C GLN A 23 12.84 7.56 7.09
N TYR A 24 13.14 6.33 6.64
CA TYR A 24 14.14 5.47 7.28
C TYR A 24 15.61 5.72 6.88
N VAL A 25 15.98 6.83 6.23
CA VAL A 25 17.39 7.18 6.02
C VAL A 25 17.52 8.69 5.78
N CYS A 26 18.57 9.29 6.37
CA CYS A 26 19.09 10.65 6.20
C CYS A 26 18.60 11.36 4.93
N GLY A 27 17.80 12.40 5.11
CA GLY A 27 17.33 13.30 4.07
C GLY A 27 16.46 14.39 4.70
N TYR A 28 16.37 15.53 4.02
CA TYR A 28 15.51 16.64 4.44
C TYR A 28 14.05 16.17 4.57
N GLU A 29 13.22 17.00 5.21
CA GLU A 29 11.80 16.72 5.49
C GLU A 29 10.99 16.31 4.23
N SER A 30 11.49 16.59 3.02
CA SER A 30 10.87 16.23 1.73
C SER A 30 11.83 15.58 0.72
N PRO A 31 11.57 14.34 0.26
CA PRO A 31 12.40 13.67 -0.75
C PRO A 31 12.41 14.37 -2.11
N LEU A 32 11.42 15.23 -2.38
CA LEU A 32 11.37 16.00 -3.61
C LEU A 32 12.24 17.26 -3.55
N GLU A 33 12.45 17.82 -2.36
CA GLU A 33 13.40 18.92 -2.15
C GLU A 33 14.83 18.44 -2.32
N ASP A 34 15.14 17.24 -1.80
CA ASP A 34 16.43 16.57 -2.03
C ASP A 34 16.72 16.38 -3.52
N LEU A 35 15.74 15.87 -4.27
CA LEU A 35 15.85 15.68 -5.72
C LEU A 35 16.00 17.01 -6.46
N ARG A 36 15.31 18.06 -6.00
CA ARG A 36 15.43 19.41 -6.53
C ARG A 36 16.84 19.96 -6.29
N LEU A 37 17.35 19.84 -5.06
CA LEU A 37 18.65 20.35 -4.65
C LEU A 37 19.76 19.61 -5.39
N ALA A 38 19.70 18.28 -5.46
CA ALA A 38 20.63 17.45 -6.23
C ALA A 38 20.70 17.84 -7.72
N ARG A 39 19.59 18.32 -8.29
CA ARG A 39 19.58 18.77 -9.68
C ARG A 39 20.09 20.20 -9.85
N SER A 40 19.72 21.13 -8.97
CA SER A 40 20.10 22.55 -9.12
C SER A 40 21.50 22.85 -8.61
N ASN A 41 21.84 22.36 -7.41
CA ASN A 41 23.08 22.63 -6.67
C ASN A 41 23.58 21.31 -6.04
N PRO A 42 24.15 20.39 -6.83
CA PRO A 42 24.53 19.05 -6.38
C PRO A 42 25.56 19.07 -5.23
N GLU A 43 26.46 20.04 -5.21
CA GLU A 43 27.44 20.25 -4.14
C GLU A 43 26.79 20.60 -2.81
N VAL A 44 25.77 21.47 -2.82
CA VAL A 44 25.01 21.82 -1.61
C VAL A 44 24.23 20.61 -1.11
N PHE A 45 23.67 19.80 -2.01
CA PHE A 45 23.00 18.56 -1.65
C PHE A 45 23.94 17.56 -0.97
N VAL A 46 25.11 17.29 -1.55
CA VAL A 46 26.08 16.36 -0.97
C VAL A 46 26.60 16.88 0.38
N ALA A 47 26.89 18.19 0.47
CA ALA A 47 27.31 18.81 1.72
C ALA A 47 26.22 18.74 2.81
N ALA A 48 24.94 18.94 2.45
CA ALA A 48 23.83 18.85 3.39
C ALA A 48 23.61 17.40 3.88
N MET A 49 23.66 16.43 2.98
CA MET A 49 23.49 15.01 3.32
C MET A 49 24.64 14.46 4.17
N LEU A 50 25.88 14.89 3.89
CA LEU A 50 27.05 14.50 4.68
C LEU A 50 27.18 15.31 5.98
N GLY A 51 26.79 16.58 5.97
CA GLY A 51 26.89 17.50 7.11
C GLY A 51 25.87 17.20 8.23
N GLY A 52 24.74 16.58 7.88
CA GLY A 52 23.64 16.32 8.81
C GLY A 52 22.87 17.59 9.17
N THR A 53 21.61 17.45 9.59
CA THR A 53 20.85 18.56 10.15
C THR A 53 21.40 18.93 11.53
N SER A 54 21.09 20.12 12.02
CA SER A 54 21.61 20.69 13.28
C SER A 54 21.42 19.80 14.53
N THR A 55 20.50 18.82 14.48
CA THR A 55 20.23 17.83 15.53
C THR A 55 21.05 16.54 15.42
N THR A 56 21.70 16.27 14.27
CA THR A 56 22.54 15.06 14.02
C THR A 56 24.02 15.39 13.80
N THR A 57 24.46 16.57 14.25
CA THR A 57 25.84 17.04 14.12
C THR A 57 26.83 16.20 14.94
N SER A 58 26.41 15.58 16.04
CA SER A 58 27.29 14.68 16.81
C SER A 58 27.46 13.33 16.10
N TRP A 59 28.67 12.74 16.19
CA TRP A 59 28.97 11.41 15.66
C TRP A 59 28.00 10.34 16.20
N TRP A 60 27.66 10.44 17.49
CA TRP A 60 26.65 9.60 18.15
C TRP A 60 25.23 9.84 17.64
N GLY A 61 24.88 11.08 17.26
CA GLY A 61 23.58 11.42 16.69
C GLY A 61 23.37 10.76 15.32
N TRP A 62 24.40 10.77 14.46
CA TRP A 62 24.31 10.16 13.14
C TRP A 62 24.22 8.63 13.20
N TRP A 63 25.09 7.97 13.98
CA TRP A 63 25.03 6.52 14.18
C TRP A 63 23.76 6.09 14.93
N GLY A 64 23.35 6.84 15.95
CA GLY A 64 22.10 6.62 16.66
C GLY A 64 20.91 6.66 15.71
N TRP A 65 20.88 7.63 14.78
CA TRP A 65 19.83 7.72 13.77
C TRP A 65 19.83 6.55 12.79
N VAL A 66 21.02 6.11 12.33
CA VAL A 66 21.13 4.94 11.44
C VAL A 66 20.66 3.66 12.17
N LEU A 67 21.06 3.46 13.42
CA LEU A 67 20.64 2.31 14.23
C LEU A 67 19.13 2.35 14.49
N PHE A 68 18.60 3.51 14.86
CA PHE A 68 17.17 3.73 15.04
C PHE A 68 16.41 3.41 13.76
N SER A 69 16.85 3.93 12.61
CA SER A 69 16.24 3.67 11.31
C SER A 69 16.28 2.20 10.91
N CYS A 70 17.41 1.52 11.18
CA CYS A 70 17.54 0.08 10.96
C CYS A 70 16.58 -0.71 11.86
N GLY A 71 16.50 -0.35 13.14
CA GLY A 71 15.59 -0.97 14.10
C GLY A 71 14.13 -0.78 13.74
N GLN A 72 13.76 0.43 13.31
CA GLN A 72 12.41 0.71 12.82
C GLN A 72 12.08 -0.07 11.55
N LYS A 73 13.00 -0.14 10.58
CA LYS A 73 12.80 -0.98 9.39
C LYS A 73 12.57 -2.44 9.79
N GLY A 74 13.40 -2.97 10.69
CA GLY A 74 13.25 -4.33 11.20
C GLY A 74 11.87 -4.56 11.85
N LEU A 75 11.45 -3.66 12.74
CA LEU A 75 10.13 -3.73 13.37
C LEU A 75 8.99 -3.65 12.34
N TRP A 76 9.15 -2.79 11.32
CA TRP A 76 8.18 -2.63 10.25
C TRP A 76 8.06 -3.89 9.38
N ASP A 77 9.19 -4.51 9.02
CA ASP A 77 9.23 -5.75 8.26
C ASP A 77 8.65 -6.93 9.07
N MET A 78 8.88 -6.97 10.39
CA MET A 78 8.24 -7.94 11.30
C MET A 78 6.72 -7.76 11.35
N LEU A 79 6.24 -6.51 11.50
CA LEU A 79 4.82 -6.20 11.50
C LEU A 79 4.14 -6.59 10.18
N GLY A 80 4.78 -6.29 9.05
CA GLY A 80 4.31 -6.68 7.72
C GLY A 80 4.20 -8.18 7.54
N SER A 81 5.24 -8.91 7.95
CA SER A 81 5.29 -10.38 7.88
C SER A 81 4.20 -11.01 8.76
N TYR A 82 4.03 -10.50 9.98
CA TYR A 82 2.97 -10.93 10.88
C TYR A 82 1.57 -10.69 10.29
N LEU A 83 1.30 -9.51 9.73
CA LEU A 83 0.02 -9.20 9.09
C LEU A 83 -0.25 -10.09 7.87
N ALA A 84 0.77 -10.34 7.05
CA ALA A 84 0.66 -11.21 5.88
C ALA A 84 0.35 -12.67 6.27
N GLU A 85 1.07 -13.21 7.26
CA GLU A 85 0.84 -14.57 7.76
C GLU A 85 -0.58 -14.71 8.35
N ARG A 86 -1.03 -13.73 9.14
CA ARG A 86 -2.39 -13.72 9.68
C ARG A 86 -3.45 -13.63 8.58
N LEU A 87 -3.22 -12.83 7.54
CA LEU A 87 -4.14 -12.73 6.41
C LEU A 87 -4.24 -14.05 5.64
N LEU A 88 -3.12 -14.74 5.42
CA LEU A 88 -3.09 -16.07 4.80
C LEU A 88 -3.83 -17.11 5.65
N TRP A 89 -3.58 -17.14 6.96
CA TRP A 89 -4.26 -18.07 7.88
C TRP A 89 -5.78 -17.85 7.91
N LEU A 90 -6.22 -16.59 7.89
CA LEU A 90 -7.64 -16.24 7.79
C LEU A 90 -8.25 -16.67 6.46
N SER A 91 -7.52 -16.49 5.35
CA SER A 91 -7.96 -16.94 4.03
C SER A 91 -8.11 -18.46 3.96
N ALA A 92 -7.20 -19.21 4.60
CA ALA A 92 -7.27 -20.67 4.67
C ALA A 92 -8.42 -21.16 5.56
N SER A 93 -8.68 -20.48 6.68
CA SER A 93 -9.69 -20.90 7.67
C SER A 93 -11.13 -20.63 7.21
N GLY A 94 -11.35 -19.58 6.42
CA GLY A 94 -12.67 -19.17 5.92
C GLY A 94 -13.39 -20.21 5.05
N GLY A 95 -12.66 -21.14 4.41
CA GLY A 95 -13.25 -22.18 3.55
C GLY A 95 -13.95 -23.32 4.29
N SER A 96 -13.70 -23.50 5.59
CA SER A 96 -14.14 -24.69 6.34
C SER A 96 -15.57 -24.60 6.91
N SER A 97 -16.06 -23.39 7.21
CA SER A 97 -17.33 -23.22 7.93
C SER A 97 -18.57 -23.48 7.06
N SER A 98 -18.52 -23.16 5.76
CA SER A 98 -19.68 -23.30 4.86
C SER A 98 -20.10 -24.77 4.62
N ARG A 99 -19.17 -25.74 4.77
CA ARG A 99 -19.42 -27.15 4.47
C ARG A 99 -20.28 -27.86 5.53
N ASN A 100 -20.22 -27.42 6.79
CA ASN A 100 -20.93 -28.08 7.89
C ASN A 100 -22.39 -27.60 8.05
N ASP A 101 -22.72 -26.37 7.65
CA ASP A 101 -24.10 -25.88 7.71
C ASP A 101 -25.00 -26.55 6.67
N LYS A 102 -24.46 -26.88 5.48
CA LYS A 102 -25.19 -27.69 4.48
C LYS A 102 -25.52 -29.11 4.97
N LYS A 103 -24.65 -29.71 5.79
CA LYS A 103 -24.88 -31.07 6.32
C LYS A 103 -25.93 -31.11 7.44
N ARG A 104 -26.13 -30.00 8.15
CA ARG A 104 -27.14 -29.89 9.22
C ARG A 104 -28.55 -29.57 8.71
N GLN A 105 -28.70 -28.88 7.58
CA GLN A 105 -30.01 -28.68 6.96
C GLN A 105 -30.58 -29.94 6.32
N ALA A 106 -29.75 -30.93 5.96
CA ALA A 106 -30.22 -32.18 5.35
C ALA A 106 -30.70 -33.26 6.34
N GLY A 107 -30.48 -33.11 7.66
CA GLY A 107 -30.74 -34.17 8.64
C GLY A 107 -31.89 -33.93 9.63
N GLY A 108 -32.71 -32.90 9.42
CA GLY A 108 -33.68 -32.41 10.40
C GLY A 108 -35.15 -32.78 10.12
N ALA A 109 -35.44 -34.04 9.78
CA ALA A 109 -36.81 -34.55 9.69
C ALA A 109 -36.91 -35.81 10.56
N GLY A 110 -37.23 -35.63 11.85
CA GLY A 110 -37.33 -36.73 12.81
C GLY A 110 -38.29 -36.35 13.93
N SER A 111 -39.54 -36.77 13.76
CA SER A 111 -40.65 -36.64 14.70
C SER A 111 -40.40 -37.40 16.00
N SER A 112 -40.59 -36.77 17.16
CA SER A 112 -40.94 -37.50 18.38
C SER A 112 -41.79 -36.63 19.30
N ALA A 113 -43.06 -37.01 19.38
CA ALA A 113 -44.02 -36.57 20.38
C ALA A 113 -43.66 -37.21 21.73
N GLY A 114 -43.59 -36.41 22.79
CA GLY A 114 -43.27 -36.93 24.12
C GLY A 114 -43.51 -35.87 25.21
N CYS A 115 -44.61 -36.09 25.94
CA CYS A 115 -45.11 -35.32 27.07
C CYS A 115 -44.03 -35.05 28.14
N GLY A 116 -43.77 -33.78 28.46
CA GLY A 116 -42.72 -33.37 29.40
C GLY A 116 -42.57 -31.85 29.55
N GLU A 117 -43.59 -31.19 30.08
CA GLU A 117 -43.79 -29.73 29.95
C GLU A 117 -42.89 -28.88 30.87
N SER A 118 -42.43 -29.40 32.01
CA SER A 118 -41.71 -28.59 33.01
C SER A 118 -40.17 -28.64 32.91
N ARG A 119 -39.59 -29.66 32.27
CA ARG A 119 -38.13 -29.76 32.01
C ARG A 119 -37.69 -29.07 30.72
N SER A 120 -38.64 -28.66 29.89
CA SER A 120 -38.38 -28.08 28.56
C SER A 120 -37.98 -26.59 28.63
N ARG A 121 -38.49 -25.83 29.62
CA ARG A 121 -38.15 -24.41 29.81
C ARG A 121 -36.68 -24.17 30.17
N SER A 122 -36.11 -24.95 31.10
CA SER A 122 -34.70 -24.78 31.50
C SER A 122 -33.71 -25.15 30.39
N ARG A 123 -34.07 -26.12 29.53
CA ARG A 123 -33.27 -26.51 28.37
C ARG A 123 -33.30 -25.47 27.26
N LEU A 124 -34.46 -24.85 27.00
CA LEU A 124 -34.62 -23.75 26.03
C LEU A 124 -33.81 -22.51 26.44
N GLU A 125 -33.81 -22.13 27.72
CA GLU A 125 -33.00 -21.00 28.22
C GLU A 125 -31.50 -21.29 28.13
N ALA A 126 -31.07 -22.51 28.44
CA ALA A 126 -29.67 -22.92 28.31
C ALA A 126 -29.19 -22.92 26.84
N HIS A 127 -30.05 -23.31 25.90
CA HIS A 127 -29.75 -23.24 24.47
C HIS A 127 -29.72 -21.80 23.95
N GLY A 128 -30.61 -20.92 24.44
CA GLY A 128 -30.60 -19.48 24.14
C GLY A 128 -29.27 -18.81 24.54
N LYS A 129 -28.80 -19.04 25.77
CA LYS A 129 -27.51 -18.51 26.27
C LYS A 129 -26.30 -19.03 25.49
N LYS A 130 -26.34 -20.28 25.02
CA LYS A 130 -25.26 -20.84 24.16
C LYS A 130 -25.25 -20.22 22.77
N ARG A 131 -26.43 -19.97 22.17
CA ARG A 131 -26.55 -19.33 20.85
C ARG A 131 -26.07 -17.88 20.87
N THR A 132 -26.43 -17.10 21.88
CA THR A 132 -25.96 -15.71 22.02
C THR A 132 -24.45 -15.63 22.24
N ARG A 133 -23.87 -16.52 23.05
CA ARG A 133 -22.41 -16.63 23.22
C ARG A 133 -21.69 -16.98 21.92
N LYS A 134 -22.24 -17.89 21.11
CA LYS A 134 -21.65 -18.25 19.82
C LYS A 134 -21.69 -17.05 18.86
N ARG A 135 -22.84 -16.40 18.72
CA ARG A 135 -23.00 -15.21 17.87
C ARG A 135 -22.04 -14.07 18.24
N ASN A 136 -21.80 -13.83 19.54
CA ASN A 136 -20.86 -12.80 19.98
C ASN A 136 -19.40 -13.17 19.67
N LYS A 137 -19.04 -14.47 19.74
CA LYS A 137 -17.72 -14.94 19.29
C LYS A 137 -17.54 -14.76 17.79
N ASP A 138 -18.54 -15.13 17.01
CA ASP A 138 -18.52 -15.01 15.54
C ASP A 138 -18.37 -13.53 15.13
N ALA A 139 -19.15 -12.63 15.74
CA ALA A 139 -19.05 -11.19 15.51
C ALA A 139 -17.67 -10.60 15.88
N ARG A 140 -17.05 -11.06 16.98
CA ARG A 140 -15.68 -10.66 17.33
C ARG A 140 -14.69 -11.15 16.29
N THR A 141 -14.80 -12.40 15.84
CA THR A 141 -13.88 -12.93 14.83
C THR A 141 -13.98 -12.19 13.50
N GLU A 142 -15.20 -11.86 13.06
CA GLU A 142 -15.42 -11.03 11.87
C GLU A 142 -14.77 -9.66 12.03
N PHE A 143 -14.99 -8.99 13.16
CA PHE A 143 -14.37 -7.70 13.46
C PHE A 143 -12.83 -7.76 13.43
N TYR A 144 -12.22 -8.79 14.03
CA TYR A 144 -10.77 -8.98 13.99
C TYR A 144 -10.24 -9.20 12.56
N GLN A 145 -10.97 -9.96 11.73
CA GLN A 145 -10.60 -10.14 10.32
C GLN A 145 -10.61 -8.83 9.55
N GLU A 146 -11.63 -8.00 9.78
CA GLU A 146 -11.76 -6.69 9.16
C GLU A 146 -10.62 -5.74 9.57
N MET A 147 -10.25 -5.76 10.86
CA MET A 147 -9.10 -5.01 11.36
C MET A 147 -7.78 -5.46 10.73
N ILE A 148 -7.52 -6.76 10.64
CA ILE A 148 -6.27 -7.29 10.06
C ILE A 148 -6.16 -6.91 8.58
N LYS A 149 -7.24 -7.06 7.80
CA LYS A 149 -7.26 -6.66 6.38
C LYS A 149 -7.00 -5.17 6.21
N THR A 150 -7.64 -4.35 7.03
CA THR A 150 -7.48 -2.87 6.99
C THR A 150 -6.07 -2.47 7.41
N GLY A 151 -5.53 -3.09 8.47
CA GLY A 151 -4.17 -2.86 8.94
C GLY A 151 -3.12 -3.28 7.90
N HIS A 152 -3.31 -4.40 7.21
CA HIS A 152 -2.43 -4.81 6.11
C HIS A 152 -2.46 -3.84 4.94
N LEU A 153 -3.63 -3.30 4.59
CA LEU A 153 -3.75 -2.31 3.51
C LEU A 153 -3.08 -0.98 3.89
N ALA A 154 -3.23 -0.53 5.13
CA ALA A 154 -2.53 0.65 5.66
C ALA A 154 -1.00 0.43 5.66
N TYR A 155 -0.55 -0.75 6.07
CA TYR A 155 0.86 -1.16 5.99
C TYR A 155 1.39 -1.12 4.56
N ALA A 156 0.64 -1.66 3.60
CA ALA A 156 1.03 -1.67 2.19
C ALA A 156 1.16 -0.24 1.62
N LEU A 157 0.22 0.66 1.93
CA LEU A 157 0.28 2.06 1.52
C LEU A 157 1.52 2.77 2.08
N ALA A 158 1.78 2.61 3.39
CA ALA A 158 2.96 3.16 4.04
C ALA A 158 4.26 2.59 3.46
N ARG A 159 4.27 1.30 3.09
CA ARG A 159 5.43 0.66 2.44
C ARG A 159 5.69 1.21 1.03
N VAL A 160 4.65 1.45 0.24
CA VAL A 160 4.79 2.06 -1.10
C VAL A 160 5.37 3.47 -0.99
N GLU A 161 4.86 4.27 -0.05
CA GLU A 161 5.38 5.60 0.23
C GLU A 161 6.84 5.58 0.68
N TYR A 162 7.20 4.65 1.56
CA TYR A 162 8.58 4.44 1.97
C TYR A 162 9.49 4.10 0.79
N LEU A 163 9.08 3.15 -0.05
CA LEU A 163 9.83 2.76 -1.25
C LEU A 163 9.98 3.94 -2.20
N PHE A 164 8.93 4.75 -2.37
CA PHE A 164 8.98 5.96 -3.18
C PHE A 164 10.01 6.96 -2.64
N ALA A 165 9.94 7.31 -1.35
CA ALA A 165 10.87 8.24 -0.71
C ALA A 165 12.33 7.75 -0.81
N ARG A 166 12.56 6.45 -0.62
CA ARG A 166 13.89 5.85 -0.72
C ARG A 166 14.41 5.83 -2.16
N ALA A 167 13.55 5.54 -3.14
CA ALA A 167 13.90 5.58 -4.54
C ALA A 167 14.25 7.00 -5.00
N THR A 168 13.48 8.01 -4.58
CA THR A 168 13.75 9.42 -4.91
C THR A 168 15.05 9.93 -4.27
N ASN A 169 15.33 9.57 -3.01
CA ASN A 169 16.59 9.94 -2.36
C ASN A 169 17.79 9.25 -3.05
N THR A 170 17.66 7.97 -3.38
CA THR A 170 18.68 7.23 -4.16
C THR A 170 18.91 7.89 -5.52
N ALA A 171 17.84 8.29 -6.21
CA ALA A 171 17.95 8.99 -7.48
C ALA A 171 18.60 10.37 -7.33
N ALA A 172 18.31 11.12 -6.27
CA ALA A 172 18.95 12.40 -5.96
C ALA A 172 20.46 12.23 -5.81
N TRP A 173 20.90 11.23 -5.03
CA TRP A 173 22.32 10.88 -4.92
C TRP A 173 22.95 10.52 -6.25
N CYS A 174 22.31 9.67 -7.05
CA CYS A 174 22.84 9.29 -8.36
C CYS A 174 22.97 10.51 -9.29
N ILE A 175 21.98 11.41 -9.31
CA ILE A 175 22.00 12.63 -10.13
C ILE A 175 23.12 13.57 -9.66
N ALA A 176 23.24 13.80 -8.36
CA ALA A 176 24.26 14.67 -7.80
C ALA A 176 25.67 14.15 -8.12
N LEU A 177 25.91 12.86 -7.90
CA LEU A 177 27.19 12.22 -8.21
C LEU A 177 27.48 12.23 -9.72
N HIS A 178 26.49 11.94 -10.56
CA HIS A 178 26.66 12.01 -12.01
C HIS A 178 27.06 13.41 -12.47
N LYS A 179 26.40 14.45 -11.93
CA LYS A 179 26.75 15.83 -12.26
C LYS A 179 28.16 16.19 -11.82
N LEU A 180 28.47 15.99 -10.54
CA LEU A 180 29.76 16.40 -9.97
C LEU A 180 30.95 15.62 -10.54
N LEU A 181 30.77 14.35 -10.91
CA LEU A 181 31.86 13.50 -11.41
C LEU A 181 32.00 13.48 -12.93
N LEU A 182 30.89 13.55 -13.68
CA LEU A 182 30.91 13.31 -15.12
C LEU A 182 30.56 14.56 -15.95
N SER A 183 29.80 15.50 -15.40
CA SER A 183 29.36 16.70 -16.13
C SER A 183 29.97 18.00 -15.60
N GLY A 184 30.60 17.96 -14.42
CA GLY A 184 31.09 19.12 -13.71
C GLY A 184 32.48 19.57 -14.16
N GLY A 185 32.73 20.87 -14.04
CA GLY A 185 34.05 21.45 -14.23
C GLY A 185 34.95 21.28 -12.98
N GLU A 186 36.18 21.79 -13.06
CA GLU A 186 37.16 21.70 -11.96
C GLU A 186 36.63 22.27 -10.63
N ALA A 187 35.80 23.32 -10.68
CA ALA A 187 35.22 23.94 -9.50
C ALA A 187 34.25 22.99 -8.74
N GLU A 188 33.41 22.26 -9.47
CA GLU A 188 32.46 21.31 -8.90
C GLU A 188 33.18 20.09 -8.29
N TYR A 189 34.20 19.60 -8.98
CA TYR A 189 35.07 18.53 -8.46
C TYR A 189 35.80 18.97 -7.18
N THR A 190 36.32 20.20 -7.16
CA THR A 190 36.99 20.77 -5.97
C THR A 190 36.02 20.91 -4.81
N ALA A 191 34.80 21.40 -5.05
CA ALA A 191 33.76 21.52 -4.03
C ALA A 191 33.37 20.15 -3.45
N LEU A 192 33.21 19.14 -4.31
CA LEU A 192 32.97 17.75 -3.86
C LEU A 192 34.14 17.23 -3.01
N GLY A 193 35.39 17.48 -3.44
CA GLY A 193 36.58 17.09 -2.70
C GLY A 193 36.61 17.68 -1.30
N ILE A 194 36.30 18.98 -1.16
CA ILE A 194 36.20 19.66 0.14
C ILE A 194 35.10 19.03 1.00
N ALA A 195 33.90 18.82 0.45
CA ALA A 195 32.78 18.24 1.18
C ALA A 195 33.07 16.81 1.68
N LEU A 196 33.73 15.99 0.85
CA LEU A 196 34.17 14.64 1.19
C LEU A 196 35.27 14.64 2.26
N GLN A 197 36.27 15.53 2.15
CA GLN A 197 37.36 15.64 3.13
C GLN A 197 36.85 16.11 4.49
N GLN A 198 35.96 17.10 4.52
CA GLN A 198 35.34 17.59 5.75
C GLN A 198 34.54 16.49 6.47
N ASN A 199 33.95 15.56 5.73
CA ASN A 199 33.06 14.52 6.26
C ASN A 199 33.57 13.09 6.01
N TRP A 200 34.89 12.89 5.97
CA TRP A 200 35.50 11.62 5.52
C TRP A 200 35.00 10.37 6.26
N THR A 201 34.66 10.50 7.56
CA THR A 201 34.12 9.38 8.36
C THR A 201 32.71 8.97 7.95
N ARG A 202 31.93 9.90 7.39
CA ARG A 202 30.53 9.70 6.99
C ARG A 202 30.42 9.19 5.55
N VAL A 203 31.42 9.46 4.72
CA VAL A 203 31.45 9.05 3.31
C VAL A 203 31.28 7.54 3.12
N PRO A 204 32.04 6.64 3.81
CA PRO A 204 31.88 5.20 3.65
C PRO A 204 30.47 4.73 4.03
N LEU A 205 29.89 5.34 5.06
CA LEU A 205 28.56 4.97 5.54
C LEU A 205 27.46 5.47 4.59
N ALA A 206 27.57 6.68 4.05
CA ALA A 206 26.68 7.19 3.02
C ALA A 206 26.76 6.34 1.75
N ALA A 207 27.97 5.97 1.32
CA ALA A 207 28.19 5.06 0.19
C ALA A 207 27.58 3.67 0.45
N TRP A 208 27.74 3.13 1.66
CA TRP A 208 27.11 1.87 2.06
C TRP A 208 25.58 1.95 2.07
N LEU A 209 25.00 3.02 2.62
CA LEU A 209 23.55 3.25 2.63
C LEU A 209 22.99 3.39 1.21
N LEU A 210 23.71 4.08 0.33
CA LEU A 210 23.36 4.22 -1.09
C LEU A 210 23.40 2.87 -1.79
N GLY A 211 24.50 2.12 -1.63
CA GLY A 211 24.66 0.78 -2.20
C GLY A 211 23.58 -0.17 -1.70
N ARG A 212 23.30 -0.16 -0.40
CA ARG A 212 22.21 -0.95 0.19
C ARG A 212 20.84 -0.54 -0.34
N SER A 213 20.59 0.74 -0.58
CA SER A 213 19.32 1.21 -1.14
C SER A 213 19.13 0.78 -2.59
N LEU A 214 20.18 0.80 -3.40
CA LEU A 214 20.17 0.25 -4.75
C LEU A 214 19.88 -1.26 -4.74
N MET A 215 20.53 -2.01 -3.85
CA MET A 215 20.38 -3.46 -3.75
C MET A 215 19.04 -3.90 -3.13
N ASP A 216 18.50 -3.16 -2.17
CA ASP A 216 17.25 -3.50 -1.48
C ASP A 216 16.00 -3.06 -2.26
N VAL A 217 16.08 -1.97 -3.04
CA VAL A 217 14.91 -1.34 -3.67
C VAL A 217 14.95 -1.46 -5.17
N VAL A 218 16.00 -0.93 -5.81
CA VAL A 218 16.03 -0.79 -7.27
C VAL A 218 16.23 -2.15 -7.93
N LEU A 219 17.20 -2.93 -7.47
CA LEU A 219 17.53 -4.21 -8.08
C LEU A 219 16.40 -5.25 -7.97
N PRO A 220 15.75 -5.47 -6.81
CA PRO A 220 14.66 -6.44 -6.71
C PRO A 220 13.45 -5.99 -7.51
N LEU A 221 13.15 -4.68 -7.51
CA LEU A 221 12.03 -4.14 -8.28
C LEU A 221 12.24 -4.31 -9.79
N LEU A 222 13.45 -4.09 -10.29
CA LEU A 222 13.82 -4.38 -11.68
C LEU A 222 13.77 -5.88 -11.99
N ARG A 223 14.33 -6.72 -11.12
CA ARG A 223 14.34 -8.18 -11.29
C ARG A 223 12.94 -8.75 -11.35
N GLU A 224 12.09 -8.40 -10.38
CA GLU A 224 10.70 -8.86 -10.31
C GLU A 224 9.90 -8.34 -11.50
N ALA A 225 10.01 -7.05 -11.84
CA ALA A 225 9.32 -6.49 -13.00
C ALA A 225 9.68 -7.23 -14.30
N LEU A 226 10.96 -7.56 -14.48
CA LEU A 226 11.45 -8.30 -15.64
C LEU A 226 10.94 -9.76 -15.63
N LEU A 227 10.96 -10.44 -14.48
CA LEU A 227 10.42 -11.80 -14.35
C LEU A 227 8.91 -11.87 -14.60
N TYR A 228 8.13 -10.93 -14.07
CA TYR A 228 6.68 -10.85 -14.34
C TYR A 228 6.37 -10.48 -15.78
N GLY A 229 7.21 -9.65 -16.41
CA GLY A 229 7.16 -9.36 -17.84
C GLY A 229 7.33 -10.62 -18.68
N ILE A 230 8.33 -11.44 -18.38
CA ILE A 230 8.59 -12.73 -19.07
C ILE A 230 7.43 -13.72 -18.86
N ARG A 231 6.81 -13.74 -17.67
CA ARG A 231 5.68 -14.62 -17.35
C ARG A 231 4.34 -14.18 -17.94
N GLY A 232 4.32 -13.17 -18.81
CA GLY A 232 3.10 -12.71 -19.48
C GLY A 232 2.15 -11.92 -18.58
N GLN A 233 2.63 -11.35 -17.48
CA GLN A 233 1.86 -10.45 -16.61
C GLN A 233 2.36 -9.00 -16.76
N PRO A 234 2.05 -8.32 -17.88
CA PRO A 234 2.59 -6.99 -18.18
C PRO A 234 2.14 -5.91 -17.19
N ALA A 235 1.05 -6.16 -16.44
CA ALA A 235 0.51 -5.19 -15.48
C ALA A 235 1.53 -4.73 -14.43
N VAL A 236 2.39 -5.64 -13.93
CA VAL A 236 3.41 -5.30 -12.93
C VAL A 236 4.52 -4.45 -13.56
N LEU A 237 4.94 -4.79 -14.77
CA LEU A 237 5.90 -4.00 -15.53
C LEU A 237 5.36 -2.59 -15.79
N MET A 238 4.09 -2.47 -16.21
CA MET A 238 3.42 -1.19 -16.43
C MET A 238 3.30 -0.37 -15.15
N ALA A 239 3.07 -1.00 -13.99
CA ALA A 239 3.08 -0.31 -12.70
C ALA A 239 4.46 0.25 -12.37
N VAL A 240 5.53 -0.53 -12.59
CA VAL A 240 6.91 -0.08 -12.37
C VAL A 240 7.31 1.04 -13.34
N VAL A 241 6.99 0.88 -14.63
CA VAL A 241 7.18 1.92 -15.64
C VAL A 241 6.37 3.16 -15.31
N GLY A 242 5.16 3.01 -14.77
CA GLY A 242 4.32 4.11 -14.30
C GLY A 242 4.95 4.86 -13.12
N VAL A 243 5.53 4.16 -12.15
CA VAL A 243 6.26 4.78 -11.02
C VAL A 243 7.50 5.51 -11.53
N LEU A 244 8.32 4.86 -12.37
CA LEU A 244 9.51 5.47 -12.97
C LEU A 244 9.15 6.67 -13.84
N GLY A 245 8.14 6.53 -14.69
CA GLY A 245 7.58 7.59 -15.52
C GLY A 245 7.01 8.73 -14.69
N GLY A 246 6.40 8.43 -13.53
CA GLY A 246 5.96 9.42 -12.56
C GLY A 246 7.11 10.22 -11.97
N VAL A 247 8.21 9.55 -11.57
CA VAL A 247 9.43 10.22 -11.09
C VAL A 247 10.06 11.10 -12.18
N ILE A 248 10.17 10.58 -13.41
CA ILE A 248 10.68 11.35 -14.57
C ILE A 248 9.75 12.53 -14.91
N GLY A 249 8.44 12.31 -14.86
CA GLY A 249 7.42 13.34 -15.08
C GLY A 249 7.47 14.43 -14.02
N LEU A 250 7.64 14.06 -12.75
CA LEU A 250 7.87 15.00 -11.64
C LEU A 250 9.12 15.85 -11.85
N LEU A 251 10.19 15.24 -12.33
CA LEU A 251 11.42 15.95 -12.69
C LEU A 251 11.20 16.94 -13.85
N LYS A 252 10.33 16.60 -14.81
CA LYS A 252 10.11 17.42 -16.01
C LYS A 252 9.10 18.55 -15.80
N TYR A 253 7.99 18.32 -15.10
CA TYR A 253 6.84 19.25 -14.99
C TYR A 253 6.71 19.90 -13.61
N ARG A 254 7.83 20.45 -13.15
CA ARG A 254 8.18 20.88 -11.78
C ARG A 254 7.14 21.71 -11.01
N SER A 255 6.25 22.48 -11.62
CA SER A 255 5.30 23.35 -10.90
C SER A 255 3.86 22.82 -10.92
N THR A 256 3.41 22.29 -12.05
CA THR A 256 2.03 21.83 -12.23
C THR A 256 1.76 20.51 -11.50
N VAL A 257 2.77 19.63 -11.44
CA VAL A 257 2.62 18.32 -10.78
C VAL A 257 2.71 18.42 -9.27
N TYR A 258 3.40 19.42 -8.69
CA TYR A 258 3.41 19.63 -7.24
C TYR A 258 2.00 19.92 -6.71
N ILE A 259 1.30 20.83 -7.38
CA ILE A 259 -0.10 21.14 -7.09
C ILE A 259 -0.95 19.88 -7.31
N ALA A 260 -0.76 19.17 -8.43
CA ALA A 260 -1.53 17.96 -8.69
C ALA A 260 -1.22 16.80 -7.73
N LEU A 261 -0.04 16.72 -7.13
CA LEU A 261 0.38 15.62 -6.24
C LEU A 261 0.06 15.91 -4.77
N GLU A 262 0.08 17.18 -4.36
CA GLU A 262 -0.58 17.63 -3.13
C GLU A 262 -2.10 17.43 -3.22
N ILE A 263 -2.71 17.77 -4.36
CA ILE A 263 -4.15 17.55 -4.60
C ILE A 263 -4.45 16.06 -4.89
N SER A 264 -3.51 15.23 -5.33
CA SER A 264 -3.78 13.80 -5.58
C SER A 264 -3.96 13.00 -4.29
N GLY A 265 -3.36 13.44 -3.19
CA GLY A 265 -3.74 13.01 -1.85
C GLY A 265 -5.25 13.19 -1.62
N LEU A 266 -5.83 14.27 -2.15
CA LEU A 266 -7.25 14.60 -2.16
C LEU A 266 -8.04 13.79 -3.21
N PHE A 267 -7.46 13.45 -4.38
CA PHE A 267 -8.12 12.60 -5.39
C PHE A 267 -8.28 11.14 -4.96
N ILE A 268 -7.39 10.60 -4.12
CA ILE A 268 -7.59 9.29 -3.48
C ILE A 268 -8.82 9.32 -2.54
N PHE A 269 -9.19 10.49 -1.99
CA PHE A 269 -10.43 10.69 -1.24
C PHE A 269 -11.64 11.04 -2.14
N ALA A 270 -11.43 11.75 -3.26
CA ALA A 270 -12.50 12.16 -4.17
C ALA A 270 -12.99 11.02 -5.09
N GLY A 271 -12.10 10.18 -5.59
CA GLY A 271 -12.46 9.08 -6.50
C GLY A 271 -13.47 8.08 -5.90
N PRO A 272 -13.32 7.64 -4.63
CA PRO A 272 -14.31 6.77 -3.99
C PRO A 272 -15.63 7.49 -3.66
N THR A 273 -15.61 8.80 -3.39
CA THR A 273 -16.84 9.56 -3.05
C THR A 273 -17.65 9.92 -4.31
N SER A 274 -16.98 10.16 -5.45
CA SER A 274 -17.64 10.38 -6.75
C SER A 274 -18.22 9.08 -7.34
N ILE A 275 -17.62 7.92 -7.07
CA ILE A 275 -18.18 6.61 -7.51
C ILE A 275 -19.39 6.18 -6.65
N THR A 276 -19.56 6.74 -5.45
CA THR A 276 -20.80 6.57 -4.66
C THR A 276 -21.94 7.51 -5.05
N PHE A 277 -21.71 8.44 -5.98
CA PHE A 277 -22.71 9.42 -6.42
C PHE A 277 -23.33 9.10 -7.78
N ASP A 278 -23.46 7.83 -8.18
CA ASP A 278 -24.47 7.50 -9.20
C ASP A 278 -24.88 6.02 -9.21
N ARG A 279 -26.09 5.75 -8.69
CA ARG A 279 -26.95 4.61 -9.11
C ARG A 279 -28.35 4.61 -8.48
N ARG A 280 -28.69 5.56 -7.60
CA ARG A 280 -30.00 5.60 -6.91
C ARG A 280 -30.77 6.92 -7.02
N THR A 281 -30.31 7.88 -7.80
CA THR A 281 -30.99 9.18 -7.97
C THR A 281 -31.27 9.53 -9.42
N LEU A 282 -31.39 8.53 -10.31
CA LEU A 282 -32.24 8.72 -11.48
C LEU A 282 -33.66 8.36 -11.06
N PRO A 283 -34.59 9.33 -10.94
CA PRO A 283 -36.00 8.98 -10.90
C PRO A 283 -36.30 8.17 -12.15
N GLU A 284 -36.89 6.99 -11.99
CA GLU A 284 -37.49 6.25 -13.09
C GLU A 284 -38.54 7.17 -13.74
N ALA A 285 -38.12 7.88 -14.79
CA ALA A 285 -39.03 8.51 -15.71
C ALA A 285 -39.80 7.37 -16.38
N GLY A 286 -41.00 7.13 -15.87
CA GLY A 286 -41.91 6.11 -16.37
C GLY A 286 -42.14 6.29 -17.86
N LEU A 287 -41.72 5.29 -18.63
CA LEU A 287 -42.28 5.00 -19.93
C LEU A 287 -43.30 3.87 -19.77
N PRO A 288 -44.58 4.10 -20.08
CA PRO A 288 -45.61 3.10 -19.94
C PRO A 288 -45.57 2.13 -21.12
N GLY A 289 -45.59 0.84 -20.79
CA GLY A 289 -46.14 -0.20 -21.66
C GLY A 289 -45.17 -0.82 -22.64
N PHE A 290 -44.66 -2.02 -22.32
CA PHE A 290 -44.74 -3.13 -23.26
C PHE A 290 -44.72 -4.45 -22.48
N ARG A 291 -45.90 -5.06 -22.44
CA ARG A 291 -46.18 -6.36 -21.84
C ARG A 291 -45.89 -7.41 -22.92
N HIS A 292 -44.74 -8.09 -22.88
CA HIS A 292 -44.55 -9.29 -23.69
C HIS A 292 -44.71 -10.54 -22.83
N THR A 293 -45.80 -11.22 -23.12
CA THR A 293 -46.14 -12.58 -22.73
C THR A 293 -45.07 -13.57 -23.18
N ALA A 294 -44.76 -14.51 -22.29
CA ALA A 294 -44.08 -15.76 -22.61
C ALA A 294 -44.90 -16.58 -23.63
N GLY A 295 -44.22 -17.25 -24.56
CA GLY A 295 -44.82 -18.32 -25.35
C GLY A 295 -44.12 -18.60 -26.68
N GLY A 296 -43.42 -19.74 -26.74
CA GLY A 296 -43.35 -20.65 -27.88
C GLY A 296 -42.69 -20.17 -29.18
N GLY A 297 -41.61 -20.85 -29.60
CA GLY A 297 -41.11 -20.73 -30.97
C GLY A 297 -39.66 -21.16 -31.19
N GLU A 298 -39.28 -22.36 -30.70
CA GLU A 298 -38.25 -23.14 -31.40
C GLU A 298 -38.85 -23.61 -32.73
N GLU A 299 -38.28 -23.17 -33.84
CA GLU A 299 -38.26 -23.77 -35.19
C GLU A 299 -38.30 -22.67 -36.26
N ARG A 300 -37.43 -22.81 -37.28
CA ARG A 300 -37.39 -22.07 -38.56
C ARG A 300 -36.63 -20.74 -38.63
N ILE A 301 -35.34 -20.71 -38.29
CA ILE A 301 -34.39 -19.78 -38.95
C ILE A 301 -33.01 -20.47 -39.10
N ALA A 302 -32.97 -21.63 -39.75
CA ALA A 302 -31.72 -22.28 -40.15
C ALA A 302 -31.64 -22.63 -41.66
N ASP A 303 -32.73 -22.42 -42.41
CA ASP A 303 -32.79 -22.74 -43.85
C ASP A 303 -32.50 -21.55 -44.79
N TYR A 304 -31.99 -20.43 -44.28
CA TYR A 304 -31.70 -19.23 -45.10
C TYR A 304 -30.20 -19.02 -45.41
N ILE A 305 -29.35 -20.01 -45.13
CA ILE A 305 -27.93 -20.01 -45.51
C ILE A 305 -27.69 -21.20 -46.44
N ARG A 306 -28.34 -21.18 -47.61
CA ARG A 306 -27.97 -22.01 -48.75
C ARG A 306 -28.51 -21.42 -50.05
N GLU A 307 -28.03 -20.24 -50.42
CA GLU A 307 -27.88 -19.75 -51.80
C GLU A 307 -26.59 -18.92 -51.88
#